data_AF-A0A183HM18-F1
#
_entry.id   AF-A0A183HM18-F1
#
_cell.length_a   1.000
_cell.length_b   1.000
_cell.length_c   1.000
_cell.angle_alpha   90.00
_cell.angle_beta   90.00
_cell.angle_gamma   90.00
#
_symmetry.space_group_name_H-M   'P 1'
#
loop_
_entity.id
_entity.type
_entity.pdbx_description
1 polymer ?
#
loop_
_entity_poly.entity_id
_entity_poly.type
_entity_poly.pdbx_seq_one_letter_code
_entity_poly.pdbx_strand_id
1 'polypeptide(L)'
;QINSTNDCELLSIYCQLWNVYYKGALCVHNLFGYLNKQYIKIKRCTEIEGGYGAYSQYLTQKDIKEIGLLAMEIWRKKLIDPMEKRLVGHVLSAIAADREGRNIVPVDTVRGAIMSFVQVDDVDGLREVFDKSPSNLPHNYETYREMFEKKFLQTTTEYYTVLSIKLLSELSCSQYMESVSYFFSFCLFFDLFRYFFL
;
A
#
# COMPACT_ATOMS: atom_id res chain seq x y z
N GLN A 1 -20.87 7.17 -0.32
CA GLN A 1 -21.06 7.53 -1.74
C GLN A 1 -20.05 6.86 -2.68
N ILE A 2 -18.84 6.45 -2.23
CA ILE A 2 -17.83 5.75 -3.08
C ILE A 2 -18.25 4.31 -3.44
N ASN A 3 -19.02 3.63 -2.58
CA ASN A 3 -19.48 2.27 -2.86
C ASN A 3 -20.39 2.16 -4.10
N SER A 4 -20.94 3.26 -4.58
CA SER A 4 -21.90 3.30 -5.69
C SER A 4 -21.30 3.84 -7.00
N THR A 5 -20.01 4.19 -7.01
CA THR A 5 -19.38 4.81 -8.18
C THR A 5 -18.98 3.76 -9.22
N ASN A 6 -19.06 4.15 -10.49
CA ASN A 6 -18.65 3.33 -11.64
C ASN A 6 -17.21 2.81 -11.45
N ASP A 7 -17.03 1.55 -11.78
CA ASP A 7 -15.77 0.81 -11.66
C ASP A 7 -14.58 1.48 -12.38
N CYS A 8 -14.85 2.21 -13.47
CA CYS A 8 -13.83 2.97 -14.22
C CYS A 8 -13.33 4.22 -13.49
N GLU A 9 -14.16 4.86 -12.67
CA GLU A 9 -13.81 6.11 -11.96
C GLU A 9 -13.38 5.85 -10.52
N LEU A 10 -13.65 4.65 -10.01
CA LEU A 10 -13.38 4.25 -8.63
C LEU A 10 -11.91 4.49 -8.25
N LEU A 11 -10.97 4.06 -9.09
CA LEU A 11 -9.54 4.17 -8.80
C LEU A 11 -9.07 5.64 -8.81
N SER A 12 -9.58 6.44 -9.74
CA SER A 12 -9.25 7.86 -9.83
C SER A 12 -9.74 8.62 -8.60
N ILE A 13 -11.00 8.41 -8.21
CA ILE A 13 -11.60 9.03 -7.03
C ILE A 13 -10.91 8.56 -5.76
N TYR A 14 -10.59 7.27 -5.65
CA TYR A 14 -9.83 6.73 -4.53
C TYR A 14 -8.47 7.43 -4.39
N CYS A 15 -7.70 7.54 -5.46
CA CYS A 15 -6.39 8.20 -5.45
C CYS A 15 -6.48 9.69 -5.11
N GLN A 16 -7.49 10.39 -5.62
CA GLN A 16 -7.74 11.80 -5.26
C GLN A 16 -8.02 11.94 -3.77
N LEU A 17 -8.92 11.12 -3.23
CA LEU A 17 -9.27 11.14 -1.80
C LEU A 17 -8.09 10.76 -0.93
N TRP A 18 -7.32 9.74 -1.32
CA TRP A 18 -6.09 9.35 -0.62
C TRP A 18 -5.09 10.50 -0.56
N ASN A 19 -4.83 11.17 -1.68
CA ASN A 19 -3.87 12.27 -1.74
C ASN A 19 -4.27 13.44 -0.82
N VAL A 20 -5.56 13.82 -0.83
CA VAL A 20 -6.09 14.86 0.06
C VAL A 20 -6.02 14.42 1.52
N TYR A 21 -6.41 13.18 1.82
CA TYR A 21 -6.40 12.63 3.17
C TYR A 21 -4.98 12.53 3.73
N TYR A 22 -4.04 11.97 2.95
CA TYR A 22 -2.65 11.80 3.34
C TYR A 22 -1.96 13.14 3.61
N LYS A 23 -2.12 14.13 2.71
CA LYS A 23 -1.61 15.49 2.94
C LYS A 23 -2.24 16.15 4.16
N GLY A 24 -3.56 15.99 4.34
CA GLY A 24 -4.28 16.49 5.51
C GLY A 24 -3.77 15.86 6.81
N ALA A 25 -3.57 14.54 6.81
CA ALA A 25 -3.04 13.79 7.94
C ALA A 25 -1.62 14.23 8.29
N LEU A 26 -0.74 14.47 7.29
CA LEU A 26 0.59 15.03 7.51
C LEU A 26 0.55 16.45 8.09
N CYS A 27 -0.34 17.31 7.57
CA CYS A 27 -0.49 18.67 8.07
C CYS A 27 -0.96 18.67 9.53
N VAL A 28 -1.97 17.86 9.85
CA VAL A 28 -2.47 17.67 11.22
C VAL A 28 -1.36 17.07 12.10
N HIS A 29 -0.63 16.06 11.62
CA HIS A 29 0.49 15.48 12.36
C HIS A 29 1.55 16.54 12.71
N ASN A 30 1.91 17.40 11.75
CA ASN A 30 2.89 18.48 11.97
C ASN A 30 2.35 19.58 12.89
N LEU A 31 1.09 19.99 12.72
CA LEU A 31 0.44 20.99 13.58
C LEU A 31 0.38 20.52 15.04
N PHE A 32 0.01 19.26 15.23
CA PHE A 32 0.02 18.60 16.53
C PHE A 32 1.41 18.06 16.90
N GLY A 33 2.48 18.43 16.19
CA GLY A 33 3.83 17.95 16.47
C GLY A 33 4.26 18.23 17.91
N TYR A 34 3.89 19.39 18.47
CA TYR A 34 4.14 19.68 19.89
C TYR A 34 3.34 18.79 20.85
N LEU A 35 2.07 18.51 20.54
CA LEU A 35 1.21 17.61 21.32
C LEU A 35 1.69 16.14 21.21
N ASN A 36 2.08 15.71 20.01
CA ASN A 36 2.70 14.42 19.74
C ASN A 36 4.00 14.30 20.57
N LYS A 37 4.83 15.35 20.61
CA LYS A 37 6.09 15.40 21.39
C LYS A 37 5.91 15.45 22.89
N GLN A 38 4.89 16.15 23.40
CA GLN A 38 4.70 16.37 24.84
C GLN A 38 3.73 15.35 25.44
N TYR A 39 2.54 15.16 24.85
CA TYR A 39 1.49 14.34 25.45
C TYR A 39 1.75 12.83 25.31
N ILE A 40 2.30 12.38 24.17
CA ILE A 40 2.64 10.96 23.96
C ILE A 40 3.94 10.61 24.68
N LYS A 41 4.92 11.52 24.73
CA LYS A 41 6.14 11.36 25.52
C LYS A 41 5.87 11.35 27.02
N ILE A 42 5.00 12.23 27.52
CA ILE A 42 4.59 12.20 28.94
C ILE A 42 3.88 10.87 29.21
N LYS A 43 2.87 10.45 28.44
CA LYS A 43 2.21 9.16 28.70
C LYS A 43 3.07 7.91 28.48
N ARG A 44 4.12 7.93 27.63
CA ARG A 44 5.13 6.84 27.53
C ARG A 44 6.20 6.89 28.64
N CYS A 45 6.55 8.07 29.16
CA CYS A 45 7.61 8.25 30.17
C CYS A 45 7.12 8.42 31.62
N THR A 46 5.82 8.64 31.87
CA THR A 46 5.27 8.73 33.26
C THR A 46 5.15 7.34 33.92
N GLU A 47 6.03 6.41 33.57
CA GLU A 47 6.13 5.07 34.17
C GLU A 47 7.45 4.82 34.92
N ILE A 48 8.28 5.83 35.21
CA ILE A 48 9.49 5.59 36.04
C ILE A 48 9.45 6.24 37.43
N GLU A 49 8.71 7.32 37.69
CA GLU A 49 8.66 7.90 39.05
C GLU A 49 7.29 8.50 39.41
N GLY A 50 6.41 7.72 40.04
CA GLY A 50 5.27 8.29 40.76
C GLY A 50 4.06 7.37 40.93
N GLY A 51 3.39 7.47 42.08
CA GLY A 51 2.25 6.65 42.52
C GLY A 51 0.95 6.73 41.71
N TYR A 52 0.98 7.25 40.48
CA TYR A 52 -0.13 7.25 39.52
C TYR A 52 -0.10 6.06 38.54
N GLY A 53 0.82 5.10 38.70
CA GLY A 53 0.88 3.87 37.89
C GLY A 53 -0.41 3.04 37.89
N ALA A 54 -1.24 3.17 38.93
CA ALA A 54 -2.53 2.51 39.02
C ALA A 54 -3.60 3.02 38.04
N TYR A 55 -3.45 4.22 37.45
CA TYR A 55 -4.32 4.68 36.35
C TYR A 55 -3.72 4.41 34.96
N SER A 56 -2.40 4.19 34.87
CA SER A 56 -1.69 3.82 33.63
C SER A 56 -2.12 2.43 33.13
N GLN A 57 -2.33 1.47 34.04
CA GLN A 57 -2.77 0.10 33.70
C GLN A 57 -4.13 -0.01 32.99
N TYR A 58 -4.99 1.01 33.09
CA TYR A 58 -6.31 1.03 32.42
C TYR A 58 -6.28 1.72 31.05
N LEU A 59 -5.25 2.54 30.79
CA LEU A 59 -4.94 3.06 29.47
C LEU A 59 -4.05 2.03 28.79
N THR A 60 -4.68 1.07 28.11
CA THR A 60 -3.95 0.05 27.37
C THR A 60 -2.98 0.77 26.43
N GLN A 61 -1.67 0.59 26.63
CA GLN A 61 -0.56 1.25 25.91
C GLN A 61 -0.72 1.23 24.37
N LYS A 62 -1.55 0.30 23.89
CA LYS A 62 -1.97 0.08 22.50
C LYS A 62 -2.86 1.19 21.90
N ASP A 63 -3.50 2.01 22.72
CA ASP A 63 -4.50 3.00 22.30
C ASP A 63 -3.95 4.43 22.13
N ILE A 64 -2.69 4.67 22.50
CA ILE A 64 -2.08 6.01 22.38
C ILE A 64 -1.10 5.99 21.22
N LYS A 65 -1.55 6.51 20.08
CA LYS A 65 -0.73 6.66 18.87
C LYS A 65 -0.68 8.13 18.46
N GLU A 66 0.40 8.50 17.78
CA GLU A 66 0.51 9.83 17.18
C GLU A 66 -0.60 10.02 16.15
N ILE A 67 -1.09 11.26 16.03
CA ILE A 67 -2.31 11.55 15.25
C ILE A 67 -2.18 11.15 13.78
N GLY A 68 -0.95 11.21 13.23
CA GLY A 68 -0.65 10.72 11.89
C GLY A 68 -0.83 9.20 11.76
N LEU A 69 -0.36 8.42 12.74
CA LEU A 69 -0.52 6.96 12.74
C LEU A 69 -1.99 6.56 12.94
N LEU A 70 -2.71 7.31 13.78
CA LEU A 70 -4.17 7.12 13.94
C LEU A 70 -4.91 7.37 12.63
N ALA A 71 -4.54 8.41 11.88
CA ALA A 71 -5.14 8.68 10.57
C ALA A 71 -4.90 7.53 9.59
N MET A 72 -3.67 7.00 9.50
CA MET A 72 -3.36 5.85 8.64
C MET A 72 -4.16 4.59 9.03
N GLU A 73 -4.29 4.31 10.33
CA GLU A 73 -5.07 3.18 10.83
C GLU A 73 -6.57 3.33 10.55
N ILE A 74 -7.12 4.53 10.70
CA ILE A 74 -8.53 4.82 10.38
C ILE A 74 -8.77 4.60 8.90
N TRP A 75 -7.88 5.11 8.02
CA TRP A 75 -8.00 4.91 6.58
C TRP A 75 -7.97 3.43 6.21
N ARG A 76 -7.03 2.66 6.79
CA ARG A 76 -6.94 1.23 6.56
C ARG A 76 -8.24 0.51 6.93
N LYS A 77 -8.69 0.67 8.18
CA LYS A 77 -9.86 -0.04 8.71
C LYS A 77 -11.19 0.38 8.08
N LYS A 78 -11.33 1.65 7.70
CA LYS A 78 -12.61 2.20 7.23
C LYS A 78 -12.73 2.23 5.71
N LEU A 79 -11.62 2.21 4.98
CA LEU A 79 -11.64 2.31 3.53
C LEU A 79 -10.95 1.11 2.85
N ILE A 80 -9.71 0.82 3.21
CA ILE A 80 -8.95 -0.26 2.54
C ILE A 80 -9.57 -1.63 2.82
N ASP A 81 -9.75 -2.01 4.08
CA ASP A 81 -10.31 -3.32 4.46
C ASP A 81 -11.67 -3.62 3.81
N PRO A 82 -12.68 -2.72 3.84
CA PRO A 82 -13.98 -3.00 3.20
C PRO A 82 -13.94 -2.94 1.67
N MET A 83 -12.99 -2.22 1.07
CA MET A 83 -12.91 -2.05 -0.38
C MET A 83 -11.83 -2.91 -1.06
N GLU A 84 -11.06 -3.67 -0.29
CA GLU A 84 -9.89 -4.44 -0.75
C GLU A 84 -10.19 -5.22 -2.03
N LYS A 85 -11.25 -6.03 -2.02
CA LYS A 85 -11.59 -6.90 -3.16
C LYS A 85 -11.87 -6.11 -4.44
N ARG A 86 -12.61 -5.00 -4.32
CA ARG A 86 -12.93 -4.15 -5.46
C ARG A 86 -11.68 -3.42 -5.95
N LEU A 87 -10.98 -2.76 -5.04
CA LEU A 87 -9.82 -1.94 -5.36
C LEU A 87 -8.71 -2.79 -6.01
N VAL A 88 -8.36 -3.93 -5.41
CA VAL A 88 -7.36 -4.84 -5.97
C VAL A 88 -7.85 -5.45 -7.29
N GLY A 89 -9.13 -5.81 -7.40
CA GLY A 89 -9.70 -6.30 -8.66
C GLY A 89 -9.56 -5.30 -9.81
N HIS A 90 -9.85 -4.02 -9.57
CA HIS A 90 -9.68 -2.97 -10.58
C HIS A 90 -8.22 -2.69 -10.92
N VAL A 91 -7.33 -2.69 -9.92
CA VAL A 91 -5.89 -2.55 -10.15
C VAL A 91 -5.36 -3.69 -11.02
N LEU A 92 -5.71 -4.94 -10.70
CA LEU A 92 -5.29 -6.11 -11.49
C LEU A 92 -5.88 -6.10 -12.90
N SER A 93 -7.15 -5.71 -13.05
CA SER A 93 -7.78 -5.57 -14.37
C SER A 93 -7.14 -4.47 -15.20
N ALA A 94 -6.72 -3.35 -14.59
CA ALA A 94 -6.02 -2.27 -15.28
C ALA A 94 -4.64 -2.74 -15.76
N ILE A 95 -3.90 -3.49 -14.94
CA ILE A 95 -2.61 -4.08 -15.34
C ILE A 95 -2.81 -5.11 -16.46
N ALA A 96 -3.81 -5.98 -16.36
CA ALA A 96 -4.13 -6.95 -17.42
C ALA A 96 -4.46 -6.26 -18.75
N ALA A 97 -5.21 -5.16 -18.71
CA ALA A 97 -5.51 -4.37 -19.90
C ALA A 97 -4.25 -3.68 -20.48
N ASP A 98 -3.37 -3.14 -19.63
CA ASP A 98 -2.09 -2.54 -20.05
C ASP A 98 -1.18 -3.55 -20.74
N ARG A 99 -1.17 -4.82 -20.29
CA ARG A 99 -0.42 -5.92 -20.93
C ARG A 99 -0.87 -6.23 -22.35
N GLU A 100 -2.14 -5.98 -22.65
CA GLU A 100 -2.73 -6.13 -23.99
C GLU A 100 -2.63 -4.84 -24.82
N GLY A 101 -1.99 -3.79 -24.30
CA GLY A 101 -1.90 -2.47 -24.92
C GLY A 101 -3.18 -1.63 -24.80
N ARG A 102 -4.16 -2.09 -24.02
CA ARG A 102 -5.42 -1.38 -23.74
C ARG A 102 -5.21 -0.50 -22.51
N ASN A 103 -4.75 0.73 -22.72
CA ASN A 103 -4.50 1.68 -21.64
C ASN A 103 -5.81 2.34 -21.15
N ILE A 104 -6.63 1.55 -20.46
CA ILE A 104 -7.98 1.95 -19.99
C ILE A 104 -7.89 2.94 -18.82
N VAL A 105 -6.89 2.78 -17.95
CA VAL A 105 -6.69 3.58 -16.75
C VAL A 105 -5.28 4.14 -16.76
N PRO A 106 -5.09 5.45 -16.50
CA PRO A 106 -3.77 6.05 -16.47
C PRO A 106 -2.88 5.36 -15.41
N VAL A 107 -1.65 5.05 -15.83
CA VAL A 107 -0.61 4.39 -15.02
C VAL A 107 -0.41 5.07 -13.67
N ASP A 108 -0.42 6.40 -13.64
CA ASP A 108 -0.26 7.20 -12.41
C ASP A 108 -1.35 6.93 -11.38
N THR A 109 -2.58 6.64 -11.83
CA THR A 109 -3.70 6.34 -10.93
C THR A 109 -3.55 4.95 -10.32
N VAL A 110 -3.10 3.97 -11.12
CA VAL A 110 -2.80 2.61 -10.64
C VAL A 110 -1.63 2.65 -9.66
N ARG A 111 -0.55 3.37 -10.00
CA ARG A 111 0.59 3.60 -9.11
C ARG A 111 0.15 4.28 -7.81
N GLY A 112 -0.66 5.34 -7.87
CA GLY A 112 -1.16 6.03 -6.69
C GLY A 112 -1.94 5.11 -5.74
N ALA A 113 -2.71 4.18 -6.29
CA ALA A 113 -3.43 3.19 -5.50
C ALA A 113 -2.47 2.19 -4.83
N ILE A 114 -1.48 1.68 -5.56
CA ILE A 114 -0.47 0.78 -5.01
C ILE A 114 0.35 1.47 -3.91
N MET A 115 0.79 2.70 -4.16
CA MET A 115 1.52 3.51 -3.19
C MET A 115 0.72 3.77 -1.92
N SER A 116 -0.61 3.87 -2.01
CA SER A 116 -1.45 4.00 -0.81
C SER A 116 -1.34 2.80 0.12
N PHE A 117 -1.25 1.57 -0.41
CA PHE A 117 -1.09 0.36 0.42
C PHE A 117 0.25 0.35 1.13
N VAL A 118 1.31 0.81 0.44
CA VAL A 118 2.66 0.91 1.01
C VAL A 118 2.72 2.00 2.08
N GLN A 119 2.18 3.19 1.81
CA GLN A 119 2.21 4.33 2.73
C GLN A 119 1.39 4.14 3.99
N VAL A 120 0.32 3.33 3.94
CA VAL A 120 -0.46 2.96 5.12
C VAL A 120 0.32 2.03 6.06
N ASP A 121 1.23 1.23 5.52
CA ASP A 121 2.13 0.34 6.28
C ASP A 121 3.44 1.04 6.68
N ASP A 122 3.91 2.02 5.90
CA ASP A 122 5.09 2.84 6.17
C ASP A 122 4.83 3.92 7.24
N VAL A 123 4.56 3.42 8.44
CA VAL A 123 4.22 4.19 9.64
C VAL A 123 5.49 4.68 10.35
N ASP A 124 6.66 4.19 9.96
CA ASP A 124 7.95 4.54 10.57
C ASP A 124 8.44 5.93 10.18
N GLY A 125 8.13 6.42 8.97
CA GLY A 125 8.42 7.81 8.57
C GLY A 125 7.61 8.87 9.35
N LEU A 126 6.50 8.45 9.97
CA LEU A 126 5.66 9.28 10.83
C LEU A 126 6.00 9.16 12.31
N ARG A 127 6.82 8.17 12.70
CA ARG A 127 7.31 8.03 14.08
C ARG A 127 8.55 8.90 14.22
N GLU A 128 8.48 9.95 15.04
CA GLU A 128 9.71 10.63 15.42
C GLU A 128 10.60 9.64 16.22
N VAL A 129 11.78 9.35 15.66
CA VAL A 129 12.79 8.41 16.16
C VAL A 129 13.32 8.88 17.52
N PHE A 130 12.60 8.57 18.61
CA PHE A 130 13.04 8.91 19.97
C PHE A 130 13.72 7.79 20.71
N ASP A 131 13.58 6.54 20.26
CA ASP A 131 14.43 5.46 20.71
C ASP A 131 15.23 4.95 19.52
N LYS A 132 16.54 5.27 19.52
CA LYS A 132 17.56 4.49 18.80
C LYS A 132 17.75 3.11 19.44
N SER A 133 16.69 2.50 19.93
CA SER A 133 16.62 1.05 19.96
C SER A 133 16.50 0.66 18.49
N PRO A 134 17.37 -0.20 17.95
CA PRO A 134 17.10 -0.79 16.66
C PRO A 134 15.85 -1.64 16.85
N SER A 135 14.67 -1.04 16.72
CA SER A 135 13.48 -1.80 16.50
C SER A 135 13.71 -2.46 15.15
N ASN A 136 14.26 -3.66 15.20
CA ASN A 136 14.13 -4.71 14.21
C ASN A 136 12.64 -5.07 14.06
N LEU A 137 11.75 -4.08 14.01
CA LEU A 137 10.39 -4.28 13.59
C LEU A 137 10.49 -4.18 12.07
N PRO A 138 10.41 -5.31 11.35
CA PRO A 138 10.53 -5.31 9.90
C PRO A 138 9.54 -4.30 9.36
N HIS A 139 9.93 -3.56 8.30
CA HIS A 139 9.00 -2.73 7.54
C HIS A 139 7.83 -3.64 7.18
N ASN A 140 6.71 -3.47 7.88
CA ASN A 140 5.66 -4.47 7.81
C ASN A 140 4.72 -4.07 6.69
N TYR A 141 5.20 -4.24 5.45
CA TYR A 141 4.42 -4.12 4.21
C TYR A 141 3.37 -5.24 4.09
N GLU A 142 2.79 -5.64 5.20
CA GLU A 142 1.89 -6.78 5.32
C GLU A 142 0.58 -6.50 4.60
N THR A 143 0.04 -5.27 4.70
CA THR A 143 -1.14 -4.85 3.92
C THR A 143 -0.84 -4.93 2.43
N TYR A 144 0.30 -4.38 1.98
CA TYR A 144 0.70 -4.46 0.57
C TYR A 144 0.89 -5.92 0.11
N ARG A 145 1.60 -6.73 0.89
CA ARG A 145 1.94 -8.12 0.56
C ARG A 145 0.69 -8.98 0.49
N GLU A 146 -0.19 -8.88 1.47
CA GLU A 146 -1.39 -9.72 1.57
C GLU A 146 -2.48 -9.30 0.59
N MET A 147 -2.71 -8.00 0.45
CA MET A 147 -3.82 -7.52 -0.36
C MET A 147 -3.48 -7.51 -1.85
N PHE A 148 -2.27 -7.08 -2.21
CA PHE A 148 -1.86 -6.88 -3.60
C PHE A 148 -0.80 -7.88 -4.08
N GLU A 149 0.37 -7.95 -3.45
CA GLU A 149 1.52 -8.70 -3.97
C GLU A 149 1.19 -10.17 -4.26
N LYS A 150 0.58 -10.87 -3.29
CA LYS A 150 0.18 -12.28 -3.45
C LYS A 150 -0.76 -12.48 -4.64
N LYS A 151 -1.80 -11.64 -4.78
CA LYS A 151 -2.81 -11.76 -5.85
C LYS A 151 -2.24 -11.34 -7.22
N PHE A 152 -1.38 -10.34 -7.24
CA PHE A 152 -0.67 -9.90 -8.43
C PHE A 152 0.25 -11.00 -8.96
N LEU A 153 1.07 -11.59 -8.10
CA LEU A 153 1.96 -12.69 -8.47
C LEU A 153 1.16 -13.88 -9.00
N GLN A 154 0.10 -14.28 -8.30
CA GLN A 154 -0.77 -15.38 -8.74
C GLN A 154 -1.35 -15.12 -10.14
N THR A 155 -2.01 -13.96 -10.34
CA THR A 155 -2.64 -13.62 -11.62
C THR A 155 -1.61 -13.54 -12.76
N THR A 156 -0.42 -13.03 -12.45
CA THR A 156 0.68 -12.91 -13.41
C THR A 156 1.24 -14.28 -13.79
N THR A 157 1.45 -15.16 -12.81
CA THR A 157 1.88 -16.55 -13.06
C THR A 157 0.87 -17.30 -13.92
N GLU A 158 -0.42 -17.19 -13.61
CA GLU A 158 -1.49 -17.83 -14.38
C GLU A 158 -1.51 -17.34 -15.84
N TYR A 159 -1.44 -16.02 -16.04
CA TYR A 159 -1.40 -15.41 -17.37
C TYR A 159 -0.23 -15.92 -18.22
N TYR A 160 0.99 -15.88 -17.67
CA TYR A 160 2.18 -16.32 -18.41
C TYR A 160 2.25 -17.83 -18.59
N THR A 161 1.66 -18.62 -17.68
CA THR A 161 1.54 -20.07 -17.86
C THR A 161 0.66 -20.38 -19.07
N VAL A 162 -0.52 -19.77 -19.15
CA VAL A 162 -1.42 -19.95 -20.31
C VAL A 162 -0.79 -19.44 -21.60
N LEU A 163 -0.16 -18.26 -21.55
CA LEU A 163 0.50 -17.67 -22.71
C LEU A 163 1.67 -18.54 -23.21
N SER A 164 2.50 -19.06 -22.31
CA SER A 164 3.64 -19.92 -22.68
C SER A 164 3.17 -21.24 -23.31
N ILE A 165 2.12 -21.88 -22.76
CA ILE A 165 1.53 -23.09 -23.36
C ILE A 165 1.00 -22.80 -24.77
N LYS A 166 0.30 -21.68 -24.95
CA LYS A 166 -0.20 -21.25 -26.27
C LYS A 166 0.95 -21.03 -27.26
N LEU A 167 1.98 -20.29 -26.86
CA LEU A 167 3.14 -20.01 -27.70
C LEU A 167 3.91 -21.28 -28.08
N LEU A 168 4.07 -22.22 -27.15
CA LEU A 168 4.70 -23.52 -27.43
C LEU A 168 3.92 -24.37 -28.44
N SER A 169 2.59 -24.21 -28.49
CA SER A 169 1.75 -24.92 -29.45
C SER A 169 1.75 -24.29 -30.85
N GLU A 170 1.96 -22.98 -30.94
CA GLU A 170 1.87 -22.22 -32.19
C GLU A 170 3.23 -21.95 -32.85
N LEU A 171 4.33 -21.92 -32.09
CA LEU A 171 5.65 -21.48 -32.56
C LEU A 171 6.71 -22.58 -32.57
N SER A 172 7.71 -22.42 -33.42
CA SER A 172 8.94 -23.24 -33.36
C SER A 172 9.78 -22.87 -32.14
N CYS A 173 10.63 -23.80 -31.67
CA CYS A 173 11.49 -23.61 -30.49
C CYS A 173 12.34 -22.32 -30.57
N SER A 174 12.85 -21.95 -31.75
CA SER A 174 13.63 -20.71 -31.92
C SER A 174 12.78 -19.45 -31.73
N GLN A 175 11.57 -19.42 -32.28
CA GLN A 175 10.65 -18.28 -32.16
C GLN A 175 10.09 -18.15 -30.75
N TYR A 176 9.90 -19.27 -30.06
CA TYR A 176 9.54 -19.28 -28.64
C TYR A 176 10.65 -18.66 -27.78
N MET A 177 11.91 -19.07 -27.96
CA MET A 177 13.04 -18.53 -27.19
C MET A 177 13.24 -17.03 -27.42
N GLU A 178 13.04 -16.56 -28.65
CA GLU A 178 13.08 -15.13 -28.96
C GLU A 178 11.93 -14.37 -28.28
N SER A 179 10.70 -14.89 -28.39
CA SER A 179 9.52 -14.29 -27.74
C SER A 179 9.70 -14.19 -26.22
N VAL A 180 10.16 -15.27 -25.57
CA VAL A 180 10.42 -15.31 -24.12
C VAL A 180 11.49 -14.29 -23.71
N SER A 181 12.52 -14.08 -24.53
CA SER A 181 13.56 -13.07 -24.28
C SER A 181 12.98 -11.65 -24.28
N TYR A 182 12.14 -11.31 -25.28
CA TYR A 182 11.41 -10.04 -25.29
C TYR A 182 10.46 -9.91 -24.10
N PHE A 183 9.76 -10.99 -23.73
CA PHE A 183 8.85 -10.99 -22.59
C PHE A 183 9.55 -10.82 -21.25
N PHE A 184 10.72 -11.42 -21.03
CA PHE A 184 11.48 -11.24 -19.79
C PHE A 184 11.95 -9.80 -19.62
N SER A 185 12.39 -9.19 -20.72
CA SER A 185 12.76 -7.76 -20.76
C SER A 185 11.56 -6.86 -20.47
N PHE A 186 10.36 -7.22 -20.95
CA PHE A 186 9.15 -6.44 -20.70
C PHE A 186 8.51 -6.70 -19.32
N CYS A 187 8.52 -7.93 -18.81
CA CYS A 187 7.74 -8.30 -17.63
C CYS A 187 8.40 -7.89 -16.31
N LEU A 188 9.71 -8.09 -16.17
CA LEU A 188 10.45 -7.67 -14.97
C LEU A 188 10.77 -6.17 -14.98
N PHE A 189 10.96 -5.61 -16.16
CA PHE A 189 11.35 -4.21 -16.29
C PHE A 189 10.17 -3.26 -16.48
N PHE A 190 9.00 -3.69 -16.94
CA PHE A 190 7.87 -2.79 -17.14
C PHE A 190 6.90 -2.81 -15.94
N ASP A 191 6.43 -3.97 -15.48
CA ASP A 191 5.45 -4.03 -14.38
C ASP A 191 6.05 -3.59 -13.02
N LEU A 192 7.31 -3.94 -12.75
CA LEU A 192 8.01 -3.50 -11.53
C LEU A 192 8.56 -2.09 -11.66
N PHE A 193 9.20 -1.71 -12.77
CA PHE A 193 9.84 -0.40 -12.87
C PHE A 193 8.84 0.75 -13.10
N ARG A 194 7.79 0.52 -13.92
CA ARG A 194 6.79 1.55 -14.26
C ARG A 194 5.82 1.86 -13.13
N TYR A 195 5.53 0.88 -12.26
CA TYR A 195 4.63 1.09 -11.12
C TYR A 195 5.34 1.27 -9.78
N PHE A 196 6.63 0.88 -9.64
CA PHE A 196 7.38 1.01 -8.37
C PHE A 196 8.59 1.96 -8.40
N PHE A 197 9.20 2.29 -9.54
CA PHE A 197 10.47 3.04 -9.60
C PHE A 197 10.46 4.39 -10.34
N LEU A 198 9.40 4.72 -11.07
CA LEU A 198 9.12 6.05 -11.65
C LEU A 198 7.96 6.68 -10.92
#